data_AF-A0AAV5NJK8-F1
#
_entry.id   AF-A0AAV5NJK8-F1
#
_cell.length_a   1.000
_cell.length_b   1.000
_cell.length_c   1.000
_cell.angle_alpha   90.00
_cell.angle_beta   90.00
_cell.angle_gamma   90.00
#
_symmetry.space_group_name_H-M   'P 1'
#
loop_
_entity.id
_entity.type
_entity.pdbx_description
1 polymer ?
#
loop_
_entity_poly.entity_id
_entity_poly.type
_entity_poly.pdbx_seq_one_letter_code
_entity_poly.pdbx_strand_id
1 'polypeptide(L)'
;MIPATLTDGTFTLMQEGFIGLGLLVLFCASIAPFIVCMSVVMAHLSLKMRWLKPLQYSLLNIQHLKHWMMLDVFLISIGISCFKLQDYADIFVGWGLLGLILLQLFSLMLISRVSVRRYWETWEPETSFNYSIKEIHCHSCHLSQPDSIRCDRCDNPLHHRRPFSIQKTWAYLIAASIAIVPANVIPISILLTNGKRLEDTIFSGVASLVKTGMPGIALIIFVASIIVPAIKILGLSYILLSIQFKQKMYKRQRMNIYFAVKWIGKWSMMDLFVISIMMTLVDRGQILDFTPGYGAVAFAIVVILTMLATESLDPRLIWDNEDVPERKATVNE
;
A
#
# COMPACT_ATOMS: atom_id res chain seq x y z
N MET A 1 12.78 -33.28 -5.74
CA MET A 1 11.85 -32.14 -5.67
C MET A 1 12.08 -31.45 -4.35
N ILE A 2 12.37 -30.15 -4.35
CA ILE A 2 12.59 -29.41 -3.11
C ILE A 2 11.28 -28.70 -2.79
N PRO A 3 10.61 -29.02 -1.67
CA PRO A 3 9.39 -28.34 -1.29
C PRO A 3 9.73 -26.88 -0.95
N ALA A 4 9.04 -25.95 -1.63
CA ALA A 4 9.13 -24.52 -1.36
C ALA A 4 7.75 -24.04 -0.93
N THR A 5 7.65 -23.58 0.32
CA THR A 5 6.46 -22.91 0.84
C THR A 5 6.75 -21.42 1.02
N LEU A 6 5.73 -20.57 0.90
CA LEU A 6 5.89 -19.13 1.11
C LEU A 6 6.42 -18.82 2.51
N THR A 7 5.98 -19.58 3.53
CA THR A 7 6.44 -19.45 4.90
C THR A 7 7.92 -19.80 5.03
N ASP A 8 8.34 -20.94 4.49
CA ASP A 8 9.76 -21.33 4.52
C ASP A 8 10.63 -20.30 3.83
N GLY A 9 10.14 -19.75 2.72
CA GLY A 9 10.81 -18.67 2.02
C GLY A 9 10.94 -17.39 2.84
N THR A 10 9.87 -16.97 3.53
CA THR A 10 9.97 -15.81 4.43
C THR A 10 10.95 -16.05 5.58
N PHE A 11 11.02 -17.28 6.11
CA PHE A 11 11.94 -17.63 7.19
C PHE A 11 13.40 -17.69 6.73
N THR A 12 13.69 -18.25 5.55
CA THR A 12 15.06 -18.21 5.01
C THR A 12 15.52 -16.77 4.79
N LEU A 13 14.63 -15.92 4.27
CA LEU A 13 14.93 -14.50 4.07
C LEU A 13 15.25 -13.77 5.40
N MET A 14 14.56 -14.14 6.49
CA MET A 14 14.87 -13.63 7.83
C MET A 14 16.21 -14.15 8.37
N GLN A 15 16.56 -15.42 8.09
CA GLN A 15 17.83 -16.03 8.51
C GLN A 15 19.03 -15.42 7.78
N GLU A 16 18.87 -15.05 6.52
CA GLU A 16 19.86 -14.31 5.70
C GLU A 16 20.05 -12.85 6.14
N GLY A 17 19.43 -12.41 7.25
CA GLY A 17 19.59 -11.07 7.82
C GLY A 17 18.53 -10.05 7.36
N PHE A 18 17.61 -10.43 6.46
CA PHE A 18 16.57 -9.53 5.91
C PHE A 18 15.24 -9.64 6.66
N ILE A 19 15.30 -9.53 7.99
CA ILE A 19 14.15 -9.72 8.89
C ILE A 19 12.97 -8.83 8.50
N GLY A 20 13.21 -7.56 8.21
CA GLY A 20 12.16 -6.60 7.86
C GLY A 20 11.41 -6.95 6.57
N LEU A 21 12.12 -7.43 5.55
CA LEU A 21 11.52 -7.81 4.27
C LEU A 21 10.72 -9.11 4.41
N GLY A 22 11.24 -10.11 5.14
CA GLY A 22 10.53 -11.35 5.42
C GLY A 22 9.24 -11.12 6.20
N LEU A 23 9.29 -10.28 7.24
CA LEU A 23 8.11 -9.90 8.02
C LEU A 23 7.07 -9.14 7.18
N LEU A 24 7.52 -8.22 6.32
CA LEU A 24 6.63 -7.48 5.43
C LEU A 24 5.89 -8.42 4.46
N VAL A 25 6.62 -9.35 3.85
CA VAL A 25 6.04 -10.32 2.92
C VAL A 25 5.04 -11.23 3.62
N LEU A 26 5.41 -11.79 4.79
CA LEU A 26 4.52 -12.61 5.61
C LEU A 26 3.27 -11.83 6.05
N PHE A 27 3.46 -10.56 6.43
CA PHE A 27 2.38 -9.68 6.84
C PHE A 27 1.38 -9.45 5.71
N CYS A 28 1.84 -9.05 4.53
CA CYS A 28 0.97 -8.76 3.40
C CYS A 28 0.34 -10.01 2.78
N ALA A 29 1.08 -11.11 2.67
CA ALA A 29 0.63 -12.32 1.97
C ALA A 29 -0.28 -13.22 2.80
N SER A 30 -0.13 -13.23 4.13
CA SER A 30 -0.84 -14.20 4.98
C SER A 30 -1.55 -13.56 6.17
N ILE A 31 -0.85 -12.71 6.94
CA ILE A 31 -1.40 -12.16 8.18
C ILE A 31 -2.52 -11.15 7.90
N ALA A 32 -2.32 -10.20 6.97
CA ALA A 32 -3.31 -9.18 6.66
C ALA A 32 -4.61 -9.76 6.06
N PRO A 33 -4.57 -10.69 5.08
CA PRO A 33 -5.77 -11.42 4.64
C PRO A 33 -6.49 -12.15 5.75
N PHE A 34 -5.75 -12.83 6.62
CA PHE A 34 -6.33 -13.52 7.76
C PHE A 34 -7.03 -12.56 8.72
N ILE A 35 -6.37 -11.46 9.11
CA ILE A 35 -6.96 -10.45 10.00
C ILE A 35 -8.20 -9.82 9.37
N VAL A 36 -8.20 -9.53 8.06
CA VAL A 36 -9.38 -8.98 7.38
C VAL A 36 -10.53 -9.99 7.42
N CYS A 37 -10.30 -11.24 7.04
CA CYS A 37 -11.33 -12.27 7.09
C CYS A 37 -11.90 -12.44 8.51
N MET A 38 -11.04 -12.50 9.53
CA MET A 38 -11.46 -12.57 10.93
C MET A 38 -12.22 -11.34 11.38
N SER A 39 -11.80 -10.14 10.98
CA SER A 39 -12.51 -8.91 11.30
C SER A 39 -13.91 -8.91 10.69
N VAL A 40 -14.11 -9.38 9.46
CA VAL A 40 -15.45 -9.48 8.85
C VAL A 40 -16.35 -10.44 9.63
N VAL A 41 -15.84 -11.60 10.02
CA VAL A 41 -16.58 -12.54 10.88
C VAL A 41 -16.94 -11.87 12.21
N MET A 42 -15.98 -11.17 12.82
CA MET A 42 -16.20 -10.43 14.07
C MET A 42 -17.24 -9.32 13.89
N ALA A 43 -17.28 -8.61 12.76
CA ALA A 43 -18.29 -7.58 12.49
C ALA A 43 -19.69 -8.19 12.46
N HIS A 44 -19.88 -9.32 11.77
CA HIS A 44 -21.16 -10.02 11.71
C HIS A 44 -21.60 -10.54 13.09
N LEU A 45 -20.68 -11.12 13.85
CA LEU A 45 -20.97 -11.58 15.21
C LEU A 45 -21.35 -10.40 16.12
N SER A 46 -20.61 -9.29 16.00
CA SER A 46 -20.83 -8.07 16.76
C SER A 46 -22.18 -7.42 16.46
N LEU A 47 -22.63 -7.46 15.21
CA LEU A 47 -23.98 -7.03 14.82
C LEU A 47 -25.06 -7.92 15.46
N LYS A 48 -24.86 -9.25 15.45
CA LYS A 48 -25.81 -10.21 16.04
C LYS A 48 -25.91 -10.06 17.56
N MET A 49 -24.78 -9.88 18.24
CA MET A 49 -24.70 -9.74 19.70
C MET A 49 -24.91 -8.29 20.19
N ARG A 50 -25.10 -7.33 19.26
CA ARG A 50 -25.19 -5.90 19.54
C ARG A 50 -24.05 -5.34 20.41
N TRP A 51 -22.81 -5.71 20.09
CA TRP A 51 -21.62 -5.16 20.75
C TRP A 51 -21.03 -4.01 19.93
N LEU A 52 -20.93 -2.80 20.49
CA LEU A 52 -20.47 -1.61 19.76
C LEU A 52 -18.94 -1.58 19.58
N LYS A 53 -18.18 -1.80 20.66
CA LYS A 53 -16.71 -1.71 20.65
C LYS A 53 -16.04 -2.71 19.68
N PRO A 54 -16.38 -4.02 19.67
CA PRO A 54 -15.78 -4.95 18.71
C PRO A 54 -16.20 -4.66 17.27
N LEU A 55 -17.41 -4.13 17.03
CA LEU A 55 -17.81 -3.64 15.71
C LEU A 55 -16.90 -2.50 15.25
N GLN A 56 -16.64 -1.51 16.12
CA GLN A 56 -15.74 -0.40 15.82
C GLN A 56 -14.32 -0.87 15.48
N TYR A 57 -13.73 -1.73 16.32
CA TYR A 57 -12.39 -2.27 16.08
C TYR A 57 -12.32 -3.10 14.79
N SER A 58 -13.33 -3.94 14.53
CA SER A 58 -13.40 -4.71 13.29
C SER A 58 -13.45 -3.80 12.07
N LEU A 59 -14.36 -2.82 12.03
CA LEU A 59 -14.54 -1.95 10.88
C LEU A 59 -13.31 -1.05 10.64
N LEU A 60 -12.66 -0.61 11.72
CA LEU A 60 -11.39 0.15 11.65
C LEU A 60 -10.27 -0.70 11.05
N ASN A 61 -10.13 -1.96 11.49
CA ASN A 61 -9.16 -2.90 10.95
C ASN A 61 -9.41 -3.18 9.46
N ILE A 62 -10.66 -3.40 9.06
CA ILE A 62 -11.03 -3.59 7.65
C ILE A 62 -10.62 -2.37 6.81
N GLN A 63 -10.89 -1.15 7.29
CA GLN A 63 -10.59 0.07 6.55
C GLN A 63 -9.07 0.29 6.36
N HIS A 64 -8.28 0.04 7.41
CA HIS A 64 -6.83 0.21 7.35
C HIS A 64 -6.18 -0.91 6.51
N LEU A 65 -6.42 -2.18 6.86
CA LEU A 65 -5.75 -3.32 6.24
C LEU A 65 -6.13 -3.55 4.78
N LYS A 66 -7.30 -3.09 4.34
CA LYS A 66 -7.73 -3.17 2.93
C LYS A 66 -6.71 -2.59 1.96
N HIS A 67 -5.98 -1.53 2.35
CA HIS A 67 -4.95 -0.93 1.50
C HIS A 67 -3.63 -1.69 1.56
N TRP A 68 -3.30 -2.27 2.71
CA TRP A 68 -2.04 -3.00 2.97
C TRP A 68 -2.02 -4.40 2.35
N MET A 69 -3.19 -5.01 2.19
CA MET A 69 -3.32 -6.39 1.72
C MET A 69 -2.97 -6.56 0.23
N MET A 70 -2.92 -5.47 -0.55
CA MET A 70 -2.45 -5.37 -1.95
C MET A 70 -2.64 -6.65 -2.79
N LEU A 71 -3.87 -7.21 -2.75
CA LEU A 71 -4.06 -8.60 -3.15
C LEU A 71 -3.71 -8.85 -4.62
N ASP A 72 -4.12 -7.91 -5.46
CA ASP A 72 -3.94 -7.93 -6.91
C ASP A 72 -2.45 -7.97 -7.26
N VAL A 73 -1.65 -7.19 -6.55
CA VAL A 73 -0.20 -7.07 -6.76
C VAL A 73 0.50 -8.38 -6.41
N PHE A 74 0.09 -9.01 -5.32
CA PHE A 74 0.65 -10.30 -4.90
C PHE A 74 0.35 -11.42 -5.91
N LEU A 75 -0.88 -11.49 -6.45
CA LEU A 75 -1.23 -12.48 -7.49
C LEU A 75 -0.38 -12.30 -8.75
N ILE A 76 -0.19 -11.05 -9.20
CA ILE A 76 0.66 -10.75 -10.35
C ILE A 76 2.13 -11.09 -10.05
N SER A 77 2.61 -10.80 -8.83
CA SER A 77 3.97 -11.12 -8.41
C SER A 77 4.27 -12.61 -8.44
N ILE A 78 3.33 -13.45 -7.97
CA ILE A 78 3.40 -14.91 -8.10
C ILE A 78 3.46 -15.31 -9.58
N GLY A 79 2.59 -14.74 -10.42
CA GLY A 79 2.55 -15.06 -11.85
C GLY A 79 3.88 -14.77 -12.57
N ILE A 80 4.46 -13.58 -12.35
CA ILE A 80 5.76 -13.21 -12.93
C ILE A 80 6.88 -14.09 -12.40
N SER A 81 6.85 -14.40 -11.11
CA SER A 81 7.83 -15.29 -10.49
C SER A 81 7.78 -16.68 -11.12
N CYS A 82 6.59 -17.27 -11.27
CA CYS A 82 6.43 -18.56 -11.94
C CYS A 82 6.94 -18.54 -13.38
N PHE A 83 6.63 -17.50 -14.15
CA PHE A 83 7.09 -17.37 -15.53
C PHE A 83 8.63 -17.30 -15.60
N LYS A 84 9.25 -16.45 -14.78
CA LYS A 84 10.70 -16.26 -14.79
C LYS A 84 11.46 -17.51 -14.35
N LEU A 85 10.89 -18.32 -13.46
CA LEU A 85 11.53 -19.54 -12.97
C LEU A 85 11.49 -20.70 -13.96
N GLN A 86 10.52 -20.73 -14.89
CA GLN A 86 10.45 -21.79 -15.90
C GLN A 86 11.68 -21.81 -16.81
N ASP A 87 12.36 -20.67 -16.96
CA ASP A 87 13.62 -20.56 -17.71
C ASP A 87 14.81 -21.27 -17.01
N TYR A 88 14.71 -21.52 -15.70
CA TYR A 88 15.80 -22.07 -14.88
C TYR A 88 15.50 -23.45 -14.29
N ALA A 89 14.23 -23.79 -14.07
CA ALA A 89 13.83 -25.06 -13.43
C ALA A 89 12.42 -25.51 -13.84
N ASP A 90 12.21 -26.82 -13.87
CA ASP A 90 10.87 -27.40 -14.02
C ASP A 90 10.04 -27.19 -12.75
N ILE A 91 9.01 -26.35 -12.84
CA ILE A 91 8.14 -25.99 -11.71
C ILE A 91 6.95 -26.94 -11.66
N PHE A 92 6.83 -27.69 -10.56
CA PHE A 92 5.62 -28.46 -10.24
C PHE A 92 4.76 -27.69 -9.25
N VAL A 93 3.52 -27.39 -9.65
CA VAL A 93 2.58 -26.66 -8.80
C VAL A 93 1.98 -27.60 -7.76
N GLY A 94 2.31 -27.37 -6.49
CA GLY A 94 1.71 -28.07 -5.35
C GLY A 94 0.39 -27.44 -4.88
N TRP A 95 -0.34 -28.18 -4.03
CA TRP A 95 -1.59 -27.72 -3.42
C TRP A 95 -1.46 -26.44 -2.58
N GLY A 96 -0.28 -26.17 -2.02
CA GLY A 96 -0.03 -24.94 -1.25
C GLY A 96 -0.19 -23.67 -2.07
N LEU A 97 0.34 -23.64 -3.30
CA LEU A 97 0.22 -22.48 -4.19
C LEU A 97 -1.23 -22.28 -4.64
N LEU A 98 -1.94 -23.37 -4.95
CA LEU A 98 -3.37 -23.31 -5.26
C LEU A 98 -4.19 -22.78 -4.06
N GLY A 99 -3.89 -23.25 -2.85
CA GLY A 99 -4.52 -22.79 -1.61
C GLY A 99 -4.30 -21.29 -1.37
N LEU A 100 -3.06 -20.79 -1.58
CA LEU A 100 -2.76 -19.36 -1.47
C LEU A 100 -3.51 -18.53 -2.52
N ILE A 101 -3.55 -18.98 -3.78
CA ILE A 101 -4.31 -18.29 -4.83
C ILE A 101 -5.81 -18.25 -4.49
N LEU A 102 -6.38 -19.37 -4.05
CA LEU A 102 -7.79 -19.43 -3.66
C LEU A 102 -8.08 -18.52 -2.45
N LEU A 103 -7.24 -18.55 -1.42
CA LEU A 103 -7.35 -17.65 -0.27
C LEU A 103 -7.36 -16.18 -0.72
N GLN A 104 -6.46 -15.82 -1.64
CA GLN A 104 -6.31 -14.47 -2.15
C GLN A 104 -7.53 -14.03 -2.98
N LEU A 105 -8.02 -14.91 -3.86
CA LEU A 105 -9.22 -14.66 -4.66
C LEU A 105 -10.46 -14.52 -3.79
N PHE A 106 -10.66 -15.41 -2.80
CA PHE A 106 -11.78 -15.29 -1.87
C PHE A 106 -11.69 -14.03 -1.01
N SER A 107 -10.49 -13.66 -0.54
CA SER A 107 -10.27 -12.40 0.18
C SER A 107 -10.58 -11.19 -0.69
N LEU A 108 -10.25 -11.22 -1.98
CA LEU A 108 -10.58 -10.16 -2.94
C LEU A 108 -12.09 -10.04 -3.11
N MET A 109 -12.79 -11.17 -3.32
CA MET A 109 -14.25 -11.19 -3.44
C MET A 109 -14.92 -10.69 -2.16
N LEU A 110 -14.41 -11.07 -0.98
CA LEU A 110 -14.91 -10.60 0.32
C LEU A 110 -14.79 -9.08 0.43
N ILE A 111 -13.62 -8.50 0.14
CA ILE A 111 -13.40 -7.05 0.20
C ILE A 111 -14.24 -6.28 -0.83
N SER A 112 -14.50 -6.88 -1.99
CA SER A 112 -15.36 -6.28 -3.02
C SER A 112 -16.82 -6.16 -2.54
N ARG A 113 -17.27 -7.11 -1.71
CA ARG A 113 -18.64 -7.13 -1.16
C ARG A 113 -18.79 -6.32 0.14
N VAL A 114 -17.74 -6.27 0.96
CA VAL A 114 -17.75 -5.63 2.28
C VAL A 114 -17.65 -4.11 2.15
N SER A 115 -18.64 -3.40 2.72
CA SER A 115 -18.65 -1.94 2.78
C SER A 115 -18.94 -1.46 4.20
N VAL A 116 -18.03 -0.65 4.75
CA VAL A 116 -18.12 -0.13 6.14
C VAL A 116 -19.44 0.60 6.38
N ARG A 117 -19.89 1.40 5.41
CA ARG A 117 -21.17 2.12 5.48
C ARG A 117 -22.37 1.20 5.71
N ARG A 118 -22.43 0.03 5.08
CA ARG A 118 -23.57 -0.91 5.23
C ARG A 118 -23.64 -1.53 6.62
N TYR A 119 -22.50 -1.83 7.22
CA TYR A 119 -22.46 -2.36 8.60
C TYR A 119 -23.01 -1.35 9.59
N TRP A 120 -22.61 -0.08 9.45
CA TRP A 120 -23.15 0.99 10.29
C TRP A 120 -24.64 1.23 10.03
N GLU A 121 -25.09 1.17 8.78
CA GLU A 121 -26.51 1.30 8.44
C GLU A 121 -27.39 0.21 9.03
N THR A 122 -26.84 -0.99 9.17
CA THR A 122 -27.52 -2.12 9.81
C THR A 122 -27.51 -2.00 11.33
N TRP A 123 -26.46 -1.41 11.90
CA TRP A 123 -26.36 -1.17 13.34
C TRP A 123 -27.43 -0.18 13.82
N GLU A 124 -27.47 1.02 13.21
CA GLU A 124 -28.42 2.07 13.56
C GLU A 124 -28.54 3.03 12.37
N PRO A 125 -29.59 3.00 11.55
CA PRO A 125 -29.63 3.68 10.25
C PRO A 125 -29.50 5.20 10.36
N GLU A 126 -28.99 5.86 9.32
CA GLU A 126 -28.87 7.33 9.30
C GLU A 126 -30.23 8.02 9.49
N THR A 127 -31.32 7.37 9.06
CA THR A 127 -32.70 7.87 9.22
C THR A 127 -33.19 7.93 10.67
N SER A 128 -32.54 7.22 11.59
CA SER A 128 -32.85 7.33 13.02
C SER A 128 -32.45 8.69 13.61
N PHE A 129 -31.51 9.38 12.95
CA PHE A 129 -31.02 10.69 13.34
C PHE A 129 -31.69 11.78 12.49
N ASN A 130 -32.60 12.54 13.09
CA ASN A 130 -33.33 13.58 12.40
C ASN A 130 -32.66 14.95 12.61
N TYR A 131 -31.60 15.22 11.86
CA TYR A 131 -30.89 16.50 11.90
C TYR A 131 -31.41 17.46 10.83
N SER A 132 -31.74 18.68 11.24
CA SER A 132 -32.12 19.78 10.32
C SER A 132 -30.93 20.35 9.54
N ILE A 133 -29.73 20.29 10.13
CA ILE A 133 -28.49 20.83 9.56
C ILE A 133 -27.42 19.74 9.63
N LYS A 134 -26.75 19.47 8.50
CA LYS A 134 -25.68 18.47 8.38
C LYS A 134 -24.40 19.18 7.93
N GLU A 135 -23.51 19.48 8.87
CA GLU A 135 -22.31 20.29 8.62
C GLU A 135 -21.05 19.42 8.55
N ILE A 136 -20.98 18.38 9.38
CA ILE A 136 -19.79 17.53 9.52
C ILE A 136 -20.09 16.06 9.22
N HIS A 137 -19.18 15.42 8.48
CA HIS A 137 -19.28 14.01 8.11
C HIS A 137 -18.25 13.20 8.89
N CYS A 138 -18.70 12.21 9.68
CA CYS A 138 -17.82 11.32 10.44
C CYS A 138 -17.01 10.41 9.51
N HIS A 139 -15.67 10.44 9.65
CA HIS A 139 -14.77 9.61 8.84
C HIS A 139 -14.81 8.11 9.13
N SER A 140 -15.35 7.70 10.28
CA SER A 140 -15.38 6.29 10.71
C SER A 140 -16.71 5.60 10.42
N CYS A 141 -17.85 6.24 10.76
CA CYS A 141 -19.17 5.65 10.56
C CYS A 141 -19.97 6.23 9.39
N HIS A 142 -19.45 7.24 8.71
CA HIS A 142 -20.08 7.91 7.58
C HIS A 142 -21.43 8.60 7.88
N LEU A 143 -21.72 8.88 9.15
CA LEU A 143 -22.87 9.70 9.54
C LEU A 143 -22.58 11.18 9.26
N SER A 144 -23.55 11.89 8.68
CA SER A 144 -23.53 13.34 8.54
C SER A 144 -24.40 13.98 9.63
N GLN A 145 -23.83 14.84 10.46
CA GLN A 145 -24.48 15.41 11.64
C GLN A 145 -24.12 16.91 11.81
N PRO A 146 -24.74 17.63 12.75
CA PRO A 146 -24.34 19.00 13.13
C PRO A 146 -22.90 19.04 13.67
N ASP A 147 -22.28 20.22 13.70
CA ASP A 147 -20.95 20.33 14.30
C ASP A 147 -20.99 19.97 15.79
N SER A 148 -20.14 19.03 16.18
CA SER A 148 -20.02 18.52 17.54
C SER A 148 -18.63 17.95 17.77
N ILE A 149 -18.24 17.77 19.04
CA ILE A 149 -16.89 17.26 19.36
C ILE A 149 -16.78 15.75 19.05
N ARG A 150 -17.89 15.00 19.16
CA ARG A 150 -17.94 13.55 19.01
C ARG A 150 -19.15 13.11 18.20
N CYS A 151 -18.99 12.01 17.48
CA CYS A 151 -20.06 11.45 16.67
C CYS A 151 -21.15 10.79 17.52
N ASP A 152 -22.41 11.10 17.24
CA ASP A 152 -23.55 10.57 17.98
C ASP A 152 -23.73 9.05 17.81
N ARG A 153 -23.31 8.48 16.66
CA ARG A 153 -23.42 7.04 16.36
C ARG A 153 -22.23 6.20 16.83
N CYS A 154 -21.01 6.74 16.77
CA CYS A 154 -19.79 5.96 17.03
C CYS A 154 -18.87 6.53 18.10
N ASP A 155 -19.21 7.68 18.69
CA ASP A 155 -18.44 8.37 19.74
C ASP A 155 -16.99 8.74 19.33
N ASN A 156 -16.63 8.60 18.04
CA ASN A 156 -15.33 9.04 17.55
C ASN A 156 -15.25 10.57 17.46
N PRO A 157 -14.07 11.16 17.74
CA PRO A 157 -13.88 12.60 17.68
C PRO A 157 -14.05 13.09 16.24
N LEU A 158 -14.87 14.12 16.08
CA LEU A 158 -15.17 14.71 14.78
C LEU A 158 -14.16 15.79 14.43
N HIS A 159 -13.82 15.84 13.15
CA HIS A 159 -12.90 16.83 12.61
C HIS A 159 -13.39 17.20 11.21
N HIS A 160 -13.50 18.50 10.93
CA HIS A 160 -13.89 18.98 9.60
C HIS A 160 -12.85 18.59 8.53
N ARG A 161 -11.57 18.57 8.93
CA ARG A 161 -10.43 18.17 8.10
C ARG A 161 -9.54 17.21 8.87
N ARG A 162 -8.76 16.41 8.14
CA ARG A 162 -7.72 15.58 8.78
C ARG A 162 -6.66 16.49 9.44
N PRO A 163 -6.44 16.36 10.77
CA PRO A 163 -5.53 17.24 11.49
C PRO A 163 -4.08 16.99 11.03
N PHE A 164 -3.34 18.09 10.84
CA PHE A 164 -1.93 18.10 10.42
C PHE A 164 -1.63 17.32 9.13
N SER A 165 -2.62 17.17 8.23
CA SER A 165 -2.47 16.39 6.99
C SER A 165 -1.25 16.84 6.17
N ILE A 166 -1.11 18.14 5.88
CA ILE A 166 0.01 18.71 5.11
C ILE A 166 1.36 18.42 5.79
N GLN A 167 1.45 18.61 7.11
CA GLN A 167 2.68 18.40 7.87
C GLN A 167 3.09 16.93 7.90
N LYS A 168 2.13 16.02 8.11
CA LYS A 168 2.37 14.56 8.06
C LYS A 168 2.83 14.13 6.68
N THR A 169 2.19 14.62 5.61
CA THR A 169 2.58 14.30 4.24
C THR A 169 3.99 14.79 3.94
N TRP A 170 4.35 16.01 4.33
CA TRP A 170 5.72 16.52 4.18
C TRP A 170 6.75 15.70 4.96
N ALA A 171 6.47 15.33 6.21
CA ALA A 171 7.38 14.53 7.02
C ALA A 171 7.69 13.17 6.37
N TYR A 172 6.66 12.46 5.90
CA TYR A 172 6.84 11.21 5.17
C TYR A 172 7.56 11.39 3.84
N LEU A 173 7.27 12.48 3.11
CA LEU A 173 7.87 12.76 1.81
C LEU A 173 9.36 13.08 1.93
N ILE A 174 9.76 13.89 2.90
CA ILE A 174 11.16 14.21 3.19
C ILE A 174 11.90 12.94 3.58
N ALA A 175 11.33 12.14 4.49
CA ALA A 175 11.92 10.86 4.89
C ALA A 175 12.10 9.92 3.69
N ALA A 176 11.09 9.80 2.81
CA ALA A 176 11.19 9.00 1.59
C ALA A 176 12.25 9.53 0.61
N SER A 177 12.37 10.85 0.49
CA SER A 177 13.35 11.51 -0.37
C SER A 177 14.78 11.32 0.13
N ILE A 178 14.98 11.21 1.44
CA ILE A 178 16.29 10.85 2.01
C ILE A 178 16.56 9.36 1.77
N ALA A 179 15.58 8.49 2.02
CA ALA A 179 15.72 7.04 1.89
C ALA A 179 15.91 6.56 0.43
N ILE A 180 15.50 7.35 -0.58
CA ILE A 180 15.68 6.98 -1.98
C ILE A 180 17.17 6.97 -2.40
N VAL A 181 18.02 7.76 -1.74
CA VAL A 181 19.46 7.80 -2.03
C VAL A 181 20.13 6.48 -1.66
N PRO A 182 20.08 5.98 -0.40
CA PRO A 182 20.66 4.69 -0.06
C PRO A 182 19.99 3.53 -0.82
N ALA A 183 18.69 3.63 -1.15
CA ALA A 183 18.02 2.61 -1.96
C ALA A 183 18.62 2.45 -3.38
N ASN A 184 19.17 3.51 -3.97
CA ASN A 184 19.74 3.47 -5.31
C ASN A 184 21.27 3.25 -5.32
N VAL A 185 21.96 3.60 -4.23
CA VAL A 185 23.43 3.50 -4.13
C VAL A 185 23.88 2.18 -3.53
N ILE A 186 23.11 1.62 -2.58
CA ILE A 186 23.46 0.36 -1.92
C ILE A 186 23.08 -0.81 -2.84
N PRO A 187 23.91 -1.88 -2.92
CA PRO A 187 23.59 -3.06 -3.70
C PRO A 187 22.24 -3.65 -3.27
N ILE A 188 21.41 -3.94 -4.27
CA ILE A 188 20.10 -4.57 -4.09
C ILE A 188 20.20 -6.10 -4.14
N SER A 189 21.22 -6.60 -4.83
CA SER A 189 21.52 -8.03 -4.93
C SER A 189 23.02 -8.26 -4.91
N ILE A 190 23.42 -9.39 -4.32
CA ILE A 190 24.78 -9.86 -4.27
C ILE A 190 24.78 -11.24 -4.93
N LEU A 191 25.51 -11.37 -6.02
CA LEU A 191 25.68 -12.61 -6.77
C LEU A 191 27.09 -13.16 -6.48
N LEU A 192 27.21 -14.43 -6.10
CA LEU A 192 28.51 -15.10 -6.17
C LEU A 192 28.60 -15.86 -7.49
N THR A 193 29.59 -15.50 -8.31
CA THR A 193 29.91 -16.22 -9.55
C THR A 193 31.41 -16.51 -9.57
N ASN A 194 31.78 -17.79 -9.72
CA ASN A 194 33.18 -18.25 -9.76
C ASN A 194 34.04 -17.75 -8.57
N GLY A 195 33.47 -17.73 -7.36
CA GLY A 195 34.16 -17.29 -6.13
C GLY A 195 34.37 -15.78 -6.01
N LYS A 196 33.87 -14.97 -6.96
CA LYS A 196 33.85 -13.50 -6.85
C LYS A 196 32.47 -13.02 -6.41
N ARG A 197 32.45 -12.24 -5.33
CA ARG A 197 31.27 -11.52 -4.85
C ARG A 197 31.03 -10.33 -5.76
N LEU A 198 29.99 -10.39 -6.59
CA LEU A 198 29.53 -9.29 -7.43
C LEU A 198 28.37 -8.61 -6.70
N GLU A 199 28.61 -7.40 -6.24
CA GLU A 199 27.58 -6.58 -5.61
C GLU A 199 26.93 -5.71 -6.68
N ASP A 200 25.64 -5.93 -6.94
CA ASP A 200 24.90 -5.20 -7.93
C ASP A 200 23.97 -4.16 -7.29
N THR A 201 24.26 -2.90 -7.58
CA THR A 201 23.29 -1.80 -7.44
C THR A 201 22.16 -1.98 -8.43
N ILE A 202 21.04 -1.27 -8.25
CA ILE A 202 19.94 -1.29 -9.23
C ILE A 202 20.46 -0.92 -10.63
N PHE A 203 21.37 0.07 -10.73
CA PHE A 203 21.97 0.48 -11.99
C PHE A 203 22.87 -0.58 -12.61
N SER A 204 23.78 -1.18 -11.83
CA SER A 204 24.69 -2.20 -12.35
C SER A 204 23.96 -3.50 -12.68
N GLY A 205 22.95 -3.89 -11.89
CA GLY A 205 22.08 -5.03 -12.16
C GLY A 205 21.29 -4.86 -13.46
N VAL A 206 20.70 -3.67 -13.69
CA VAL A 206 20.04 -3.34 -14.96
C VAL A 206 21.03 -3.39 -16.13
N ALA A 207 22.22 -2.80 -15.99
CA ALA A 207 23.24 -2.82 -17.03
C ALA A 207 23.73 -4.25 -17.35
N SER A 208 23.85 -5.10 -16.33
CA SER A 208 24.21 -6.52 -16.47
C SER A 208 23.13 -7.29 -17.23
N LEU A 209 21.86 -7.12 -16.87
CA LEU A 209 20.74 -7.78 -17.55
C LEU A 209 20.60 -7.38 -19.03
N VAL A 210 20.88 -6.11 -19.36
CA VAL A 210 20.93 -5.66 -20.76
C VAL A 210 22.05 -6.36 -21.53
N LYS A 211 23.23 -6.50 -20.93
CA LYS A 211 24.38 -7.18 -21.55
C LYS A 211 24.14 -8.69 -21.72
N THR A 212 23.39 -9.31 -20.82
CA THR A 212 23.02 -10.74 -20.86
C THR A 212 21.85 -11.03 -21.81
N GLY A 213 21.40 -10.06 -22.60
CA GLY A 213 20.37 -10.25 -23.62
C GLY A 213 18.93 -10.25 -23.07
N MET A 214 18.72 -9.76 -21.85
CA MET A 214 17.40 -9.67 -21.20
C MET A 214 16.95 -8.20 -20.98
N PRO A 215 16.93 -7.34 -22.02
CA PRO A 215 16.67 -5.90 -21.85
C PRO A 215 15.25 -5.60 -21.35
N GLY A 216 14.27 -6.47 -21.62
CA GLY A 216 12.89 -6.29 -21.15
C GLY A 216 12.77 -6.34 -19.62
N ILE A 217 13.41 -7.32 -18.99
CA ILE A 217 13.42 -7.45 -17.52
C ILE A 217 14.21 -6.30 -16.89
N ALA A 218 15.32 -5.90 -17.51
CA ALA A 218 16.11 -4.75 -17.06
C ALA A 218 15.28 -3.46 -17.06
N LEU A 219 14.50 -3.20 -18.11
CA LEU A 219 13.63 -2.03 -18.20
C LEU A 219 12.55 -2.03 -17.12
N ILE A 220 11.91 -3.18 -16.88
CA ILE A 220 10.88 -3.31 -15.85
C ILE A 220 11.46 -2.98 -14.46
N ILE A 221 12.60 -3.58 -14.10
CA ILE A 221 13.25 -3.33 -12.81
C ILE A 221 13.66 -1.87 -12.66
N PHE A 222 14.23 -1.27 -13.71
CA PHE A 222 14.64 0.14 -13.71
C PHE A 222 13.46 1.09 -13.50
N VAL A 223 12.38 0.91 -14.27
CA VAL A 223 11.18 1.74 -14.18
C VAL A 223 10.54 1.61 -12.80
N ALA A 224 10.40 0.38 -12.32
CA ALA A 224 9.69 0.12 -11.08
C ALA A 224 10.49 0.53 -9.83
N SER A 225 11.83 0.41 -9.86
CA SER A 225 12.67 0.74 -8.69
C SER A 225 13.10 2.21 -8.62
N ILE A 226 13.18 2.91 -9.76
CA ILE A 226 13.69 4.30 -9.81
C ILE A 226 12.59 5.26 -10.21
N ILE A 227 12.00 5.05 -11.39
CA ILE A 227 11.05 6.00 -11.99
C ILE A 227 9.76 6.06 -11.17
N VAL A 228 9.22 4.92 -10.75
CA VAL A 228 7.95 4.86 -10.00
C VAL A 228 8.02 5.60 -8.65
N PRO A 229 8.99 5.34 -7.75
CA PRO A 229 9.14 6.12 -6.52
C PRO A 229 9.43 7.59 -6.77
N ALA A 230 10.26 7.92 -7.76
CA ALA A 230 10.57 9.31 -8.11
C ALA A 230 9.31 10.07 -8.55
N ILE A 231 8.49 9.47 -9.42
CA ILE A 231 7.20 10.05 -9.85
C ILE A 231 6.27 10.27 -8.65
N LYS A 232 6.20 9.32 -7.69
CA LYS A 232 5.38 9.51 -6.49
C LYS A 232 5.86 10.69 -5.64
N ILE A 233 7.16 10.76 -5.36
CA ILE A 233 7.75 11.83 -4.54
C ILE A 233 7.52 13.19 -5.22
N LEU A 234 7.82 13.30 -6.51
CA LEU A 234 7.63 14.54 -7.27
C LEU A 234 6.15 14.92 -7.39
N GLY A 235 5.27 13.95 -7.67
CA GLY A 235 3.83 14.18 -7.80
C GLY A 235 3.19 14.66 -6.49
N LEU A 236 3.54 14.05 -5.35
CA LEU A 236 3.07 14.51 -4.04
C LEU A 236 3.66 15.87 -3.66
N SER A 237 4.94 16.10 -3.95
CA SER A 237 5.60 17.39 -3.72
C SER A 237 4.91 18.51 -4.51
N TYR A 238 4.63 18.26 -5.79
CA TYR A 238 3.91 19.20 -6.64
C TYR A 238 2.53 19.52 -6.07
N ILE A 239 1.75 18.51 -5.64
CA ILE A 239 0.43 18.72 -5.04
C ILE A 239 0.55 19.56 -3.76
N LEU A 240 1.48 19.22 -2.86
CA LEU A 240 1.68 19.92 -1.58
C LEU A 240 2.08 21.37 -1.78
N LEU A 241 3.08 21.63 -2.63
CA LEU A 241 3.52 22.99 -2.96
C LEU A 241 2.37 23.78 -3.57
N SER A 242 1.61 23.18 -4.47
CA SER A 242 0.51 23.87 -5.14
C SER A 242 -0.67 24.20 -4.21
N ILE A 243 -0.91 23.37 -3.19
CA ILE A 243 -1.85 23.68 -2.09
C ILE A 243 -1.32 24.86 -1.26
N GLN A 244 -0.04 24.85 -0.88
CA GLN A 244 0.57 25.91 -0.07
C GLN A 244 0.63 27.26 -0.80
N PHE A 245 0.94 27.26 -2.10
CA PHE A 245 0.99 28.46 -2.94
C PHE A 245 -0.38 28.93 -3.46
N LYS A 246 -1.49 28.33 -2.99
CA LYS A 246 -2.87 28.69 -3.33
C LYS A 246 -3.14 28.87 -4.83
N GLN A 247 -2.46 28.10 -5.68
CA GLN A 247 -2.57 28.26 -7.13
C GLN A 247 -3.96 27.83 -7.62
N LYS A 248 -4.65 28.68 -8.41
CA LYS A 248 -6.06 28.50 -8.81
C LYS A 248 -6.29 27.68 -10.10
N MET A 249 -5.32 27.61 -11.03
CA MET A 249 -5.60 27.23 -12.43
C MET A 249 -5.70 25.74 -12.79
N TYR A 250 -5.32 24.78 -11.93
CA TYR A 250 -5.13 23.38 -12.37
C TYR A 250 -5.74 22.28 -11.46
N LYS A 251 -6.94 22.51 -10.89
CA LYS A 251 -7.58 21.54 -9.96
C LYS A 251 -7.79 20.14 -10.56
N ARG A 252 -8.31 20.05 -11.80
CA ARG A 252 -8.56 18.77 -12.48
C ARG A 252 -7.28 18.00 -12.75
N GLN A 253 -6.22 18.69 -13.17
CA GLN A 253 -4.90 18.07 -13.38
C GLN A 253 -4.31 17.56 -12.07
N ARG A 254 -4.39 18.32 -10.97
CA ARG A 254 -3.93 17.87 -9.64
C ARG A 254 -4.69 16.65 -9.14
N MET A 255 -6.00 16.60 -9.35
CA MET A 255 -6.80 15.44 -8.98
C MET A 255 -6.41 14.21 -9.81
N ASN A 256 -6.17 14.39 -11.12
CA ASN A 256 -5.66 13.31 -11.97
C ASN A 256 -4.28 12.83 -11.51
N ILE A 257 -3.36 13.74 -11.17
CA ILE A 257 -2.04 13.39 -10.62
C ILE A 257 -2.20 12.65 -9.29
N TYR A 258 -3.06 13.12 -8.40
CA TYR A 258 -3.34 12.45 -7.13
C TYR A 258 -3.86 11.02 -7.32
N PHE A 259 -4.82 10.82 -8.24
CA PHE A 259 -5.31 9.48 -8.55
C PHE A 259 -4.25 8.60 -9.22
N ALA A 260 -3.43 9.16 -10.11
CA ALA A 260 -2.32 8.44 -10.73
C ALA A 260 -1.29 8.00 -9.67
N VAL A 261 -0.85 8.91 -8.81
CA VAL A 261 0.06 8.63 -7.68
C VAL A 261 -0.54 7.59 -6.74
N LYS A 262 -1.83 7.69 -6.40
CA LYS A 262 -2.52 6.71 -5.54
C LYS A 262 -2.64 5.34 -6.20
N TRP A 263 -2.86 5.29 -7.52
CA TRP A 263 -2.94 4.05 -8.27
C TRP A 263 -1.57 3.38 -8.33
N ILE A 264 -0.55 4.08 -8.85
CA ILE A 264 0.87 3.67 -8.87
C ILE A 264 1.34 3.29 -7.46
N GLY A 265 0.82 3.99 -6.45
CA GLY A 265 0.78 3.67 -5.02
C GLY A 265 0.93 2.19 -4.72
N LYS A 266 -0.10 1.45 -5.13
CA LYS A 266 -0.27 0.03 -4.84
C LYS A 266 0.72 -0.85 -5.61
N TRP A 267 1.03 -0.51 -6.85
CA TRP A 267 1.90 -1.30 -7.74
C TRP A 267 3.37 -1.27 -7.32
N SER A 268 3.82 -0.21 -6.68
CA SER A 268 5.22 -0.03 -6.27
C SER A 268 5.75 -1.08 -5.28
N MET A 269 4.88 -1.86 -4.62
CA MET A 269 5.28 -2.95 -3.72
C MET A 269 5.51 -4.28 -4.44
N MET A 270 5.10 -4.37 -5.71
CA MET A 270 5.22 -5.57 -6.54
C MET A 270 6.65 -6.08 -6.63
N ASP A 271 7.61 -5.18 -6.81
CA ASP A 271 9.00 -5.54 -7.04
C ASP A 271 9.61 -6.25 -5.83
N LEU A 272 9.28 -5.80 -4.61
CA LEU A 272 9.72 -6.43 -3.37
C LEU A 272 9.18 -7.86 -3.23
N PHE A 273 7.92 -8.08 -3.61
CA PHE A 273 7.33 -9.41 -3.59
C PHE A 273 8.02 -10.33 -4.60
N VAL A 274 8.20 -9.87 -5.83
CA VAL A 274 8.90 -10.65 -6.87
C VAL A 274 10.32 -11.00 -6.41
N ILE A 275 11.10 -10.03 -5.92
CA ILE A 275 12.45 -10.27 -5.40
C ILE A 275 12.43 -11.31 -4.27
N SER A 276 11.50 -11.18 -3.32
CA SER A 276 11.39 -12.13 -2.21
C SER A 276 11.04 -13.55 -2.67
N ILE A 277 10.07 -13.72 -3.56
CA ILE A 277 9.67 -15.04 -4.07
C ILE A 277 10.80 -15.67 -4.87
N MET A 278 11.45 -14.88 -5.74
CA MET A 278 12.61 -15.34 -6.52
C MET A 278 13.75 -15.80 -5.63
N MET A 279 14.08 -15.04 -4.59
CA MET A 279 15.13 -15.42 -3.64
C MET A 279 14.88 -16.81 -3.05
N THR A 280 13.68 -17.02 -2.54
CA THR A 280 13.33 -18.25 -1.81
C THR A 280 13.34 -19.50 -2.68
N LEU A 281 13.18 -19.31 -3.99
CA LEU A 281 13.15 -20.39 -4.97
C LEU A 281 14.55 -20.64 -5.58
N VAL A 282 15.40 -19.61 -5.68
CA VAL A 282 16.76 -19.70 -6.24
C VAL A 282 17.78 -20.24 -5.23
N ASP A 283 17.71 -19.82 -3.96
CA ASP A 283 18.65 -20.22 -2.90
C ASP A 283 18.63 -21.74 -2.63
N ARG A 284 17.50 -22.40 -2.90
CA ARG A 284 17.37 -23.85 -2.73
C ARG A 284 17.90 -24.67 -3.90
N GLY A 285 18.33 -24.03 -4.99
CA GLY A 285 18.75 -24.70 -6.21
C GLY A 285 20.25 -24.96 -6.38
N GLN A 286 21.15 -24.42 -5.54
CA GLN A 286 22.62 -24.46 -5.73
C GLN A 286 23.16 -23.96 -7.10
N ILE A 287 22.33 -23.34 -7.94
CA ILE A 287 22.76 -22.90 -9.28
C ILE A 287 23.34 -21.48 -9.25
N LEU A 288 22.87 -20.59 -8.35
CA LEU A 288 23.35 -19.22 -8.17
C LEU A 288 23.11 -18.74 -6.73
N ASP A 289 24.16 -18.40 -5.97
CA ASP A 289 24.04 -17.69 -4.68
C ASP A 289 23.61 -16.24 -4.97
N PHE A 290 22.30 -16.03 -5.04
CA PHE A 290 21.69 -14.70 -5.09
C PHE A 290 21.28 -14.34 -3.68
N THR A 291 21.88 -13.32 -3.07
CA THR A 291 21.43 -12.80 -1.76
C THR A 291 20.93 -11.37 -1.94
N PRO A 292 19.81 -10.97 -1.32
CA PRO A 292 19.41 -9.57 -1.33
C PRO A 292 20.50 -8.73 -0.69
N GLY A 293 20.67 -7.49 -1.13
CA GLY A 293 21.50 -6.52 -0.45
C GLY A 293 20.67 -5.57 0.41
N TYR A 294 21.33 -4.79 1.27
CA TYR A 294 20.65 -3.78 2.11
C TYR A 294 19.88 -2.72 1.30
N GLY A 295 20.16 -2.58 0.00
CA GLY A 295 19.39 -1.74 -0.92
C GLY A 295 17.91 -2.13 -0.98
N ALA A 296 17.58 -3.42 -0.87
CA ALA A 296 16.19 -3.90 -0.88
C ALA A 296 15.41 -3.40 0.36
N VAL A 297 16.07 -3.34 1.52
CA VAL A 297 15.47 -2.81 2.75
C VAL A 297 15.24 -1.31 2.65
N ALA A 298 16.25 -0.57 2.16
CA ALA A 298 16.12 0.87 1.92
C ALA A 298 14.99 1.17 0.92
N PHE A 299 14.89 0.38 -0.17
CA PHE A 299 13.79 0.49 -1.12
C PHE A 299 12.42 0.22 -0.47
N ALA A 300 12.29 -0.82 0.37
CA ALA A 300 11.07 -1.10 1.11
C ALA A 300 10.64 0.08 2.00
N ILE A 301 11.58 0.72 2.68
CA ILE A 301 11.32 1.93 3.48
C ILE A 301 10.75 3.05 2.61
N VAL A 302 11.33 3.32 1.44
CA VAL A 302 10.83 4.34 0.50
C VAL A 302 9.39 4.04 0.08
N VAL A 303 9.09 2.80 -0.28
CA VAL A 303 7.74 2.45 -0.73
C VAL A 303 6.71 2.60 0.39
N ILE A 304 7.03 2.13 1.62
CA ILE A 304 6.15 2.28 2.79
C ILE A 304 5.94 3.77 3.11
N LEU A 305 6.99 4.58 3.14
CA LEU A 305 6.89 6.01 3.45
C LEU A 305 6.06 6.76 2.39
N THR A 306 6.22 6.45 1.11
CA THR A 306 5.41 7.08 0.05
C THR A 306 3.94 6.64 0.07
N MET A 307 3.66 5.41 0.51
CA MET A 307 2.29 4.94 0.76
C MET A 307 1.65 5.71 1.92
N LEU A 308 2.33 5.81 3.06
CA LEU A 308 1.87 6.58 4.22
C LEU A 308 1.70 8.07 3.89
N ALA A 309 2.61 8.66 3.10
CA ALA A 309 2.48 10.03 2.62
C ALA A 309 1.15 10.21 1.86
N THR A 310 0.88 9.32 0.89
CA THR A 310 -0.35 9.37 0.08
C THR A 310 -1.61 9.21 0.93
N GLU A 311 -1.59 8.30 1.93
CA GLU A 311 -2.73 8.10 2.83
C GLU A 311 -2.96 9.26 3.79
N SER A 312 -1.90 9.96 4.19
CA SER A 312 -1.98 11.12 5.10
C SER A 312 -2.55 12.38 4.43
N LEU A 313 -2.42 12.51 3.11
CA LEU A 313 -2.88 13.67 2.35
C LEU A 313 -4.42 13.69 2.25
N ASP A 314 -5.04 14.79 2.68
CA ASP A 314 -6.48 15.00 2.50
C ASP A 314 -6.75 15.59 1.10
N PRO A 315 -7.35 14.83 0.16
CA PRO A 315 -7.56 15.30 -1.21
C PRO A 315 -8.51 16.50 -1.29
N ARG A 316 -9.31 16.76 -0.25
CA ARG A 316 -10.20 17.94 -0.19
C ARG A 316 -9.42 19.26 -0.20
N LEU A 317 -8.18 19.25 0.31
CA LEU A 317 -7.30 20.43 0.30
C LEU A 317 -6.99 20.94 -1.12
N ILE A 318 -7.13 20.09 -2.15
CA ILE A 318 -6.94 20.50 -3.55
C ILE A 318 -8.05 21.47 -4.01
N TRP A 319 -9.22 21.44 -3.36
CA TRP A 319 -10.42 22.14 -3.79
C TRP A 319 -10.71 23.44 -3.04
N ASP A 320 -10.12 23.65 -1.88
CA ASP A 320 -10.45 24.75 -0.94
C ASP A 320 -10.23 26.18 -1.43
N ASN A 321 -9.49 26.38 -2.52
CA ASN A 321 -9.17 27.72 -3.01
C ASN A 321 -10.34 28.40 -3.75
N GLU A 322 -11.58 28.01 -3.47
CA GLU A 322 -12.74 28.83 -3.84
C GLU A 322 -12.92 29.85 -2.74
N ASP A 323 -12.59 31.10 -3.07
CA ASP A 323 -13.19 32.23 -2.39
C ASP A 323 -14.71 32.02 -2.50
N VAL A 324 -15.35 31.61 -1.39
CA VAL A 324 -16.81 31.72 -1.28
C VAL A 324 -17.09 33.19 -1.61
N PRO A 325 -17.84 33.52 -2.68
CA PRO A 325 -18.19 34.90 -2.93
C PRO A 325 -18.87 35.37 -1.65
N GLU A 326 -18.31 36.41 -1.01
CA GLU A 326 -18.94 37.09 0.11
C GLU A 326 -20.41 37.24 -0.27
N ARG A 327 -21.27 36.47 0.40
CA ARG A 327 -22.70 36.64 0.28
C ARG A 327 -22.93 37.99 0.91
N LYS A 328 -22.87 39.05 0.09
CA LYS A 328 -23.14 40.43 0.48
C LYS A 328 -24.34 40.36 1.40
N ALA A 329 -24.13 40.68 2.67
CA ALA A 329 -25.22 40.97 3.57
C ALA A 329 -26.04 42.04 2.85
N THR A 330 -27.17 41.64 2.29
CA THR A 330 -28.24 42.57 1.92
C THR A 330 -28.76 43.11 3.23
N VAL A 331 -28.01 44.07 3.79
CA VAL A 331 -28.54 45.16 4.57
C VAL A 331 -29.19 46.05 3.52
N ASN A 332 -30.52 45.94 3.41
CA ASN A 332 -31.53 46.73 2.68
C ASN A 332 -32.77 45.81 2.74
N GLU A 333 -33.84 46.03 3.48
CA GLU A 333 -34.50 47.23 4.02
C GLU A 333 -35.07 46.97 5.42
#